data_AF-A0A4R4U6Y3-F1
#
_entry.id   AF-A0A4R4U6Y3-F1
#
_cell.length_a   1.000
_cell.length_b   1.000
_cell.length_c   1.000
_cell.angle_alpha   90.00
_cell.angle_beta   90.00
_cell.angle_gamma   90.00
#
_symmetry.space_group_name_H-M   'P 1'
#
loop_
_entity.id
_entity.type
_entity.pdbx_description
1 polymer ?
#
loop_
_entity_poly.entity_id
_entity_poly.type
_entity_poly.pdbx_seq_one_letter_code
_entity_poly.pdbx_strand_id
1 'polypeptide(L)'
;MDAKGPLATETRSQRAAASALAAALQERGLAATVRRQGVVGAFNPEGASGVGGGAGDCAGDECRQGFGPGLRQEVRCAERPGGALWWFWVWWDGPAGSGPDLEPLCPAGEIQTAAERIAAVLAVSPS
;
A
#
# COMPACT_ATOMS: atom_id res chain seq x y z
N MET A 1 -17.78 1.97 -28.93
CA MET A 1 -16.45 2.13 -28.31
C MET A 1 -16.68 2.02 -26.82
N ASP A 2 -16.73 0.79 -26.28
CA ASP A 2 -17.09 0.59 -24.88
C ASP A 2 -16.33 -0.62 -24.32
N ALA A 3 -15.02 -0.48 -24.20
CA ALA A 3 -14.22 -1.40 -23.41
C ALA A 3 -14.35 -1.00 -21.93
N LYS A 4 -15.52 -1.29 -21.36
CA LYS A 4 -15.70 -1.32 -19.91
C LYS A 4 -14.98 -2.57 -19.42
N GLY A 5 -13.66 -2.47 -19.28
CA GLY A 5 -12.82 -3.53 -18.74
C GLY A 5 -13.40 -4.00 -17.41
N PRO A 6 -13.40 -5.32 -17.11
CA PRO A 6 -13.96 -5.81 -15.87
C PRO A 6 -13.26 -5.10 -14.72
N LEU A 7 -14.05 -4.51 -13.82
CA LEU A 7 -13.58 -4.16 -12.48
C LEU A 7 -13.05 -5.47 -11.89
N ALA A 8 -11.74 -5.69 -12.03
CA ALA A 8 -11.12 -7.00 -11.82
C ALA A 8 -11.41 -7.46 -10.40
N THR A 9 -12.19 -8.54 -10.29
CA THR A 9 -12.38 -9.25 -9.03
C THR A 9 -11.00 -9.63 -8.52
N GLU A 10 -10.71 -9.28 -7.26
CA GLU A 10 -9.45 -9.63 -6.61
C GLU A 10 -9.19 -11.14 -6.76
N THR A 11 -8.06 -11.51 -7.37
CA THR A 11 -7.71 -12.92 -7.54
C THR A 11 -7.13 -13.46 -6.24
N ARG A 12 -7.26 -14.78 -6.03
CA ARG A 12 -6.62 -15.45 -4.88
C ARG A 12 -5.12 -15.19 -4.83
N SER A 13 -4.48 -15.10 -6.00
CA SER A 13 -3.06 -14.81 -6.15
C SER A 13 -2.72 -13.38 -5.71
N GLN A 14 -3.54 -12.38 -6.07
CA GLN A 14 -3.37 -11.00 -5.60
C GLN A 14 -3.47 -10.91 -4.08
N ARG A 15 -4.48 -11.58 -3.49
CA ARG A 15 -4.65 -11.61 -2.04
C ARG A 15 -3.47 -12.28 -1.34
N ALA A 16 -3.02 -13.42 -1.85
CA ALA A 16 -1.87 -14.13 -1.27
C ALA A 16 -0.59 -13.28 -1.34
N ALA A 17 -0.33 -12.62 -2.47
CA ALA A 17 0.80 -11.72 -2.62
C ALA A 17 0.72 -10.52 -1.66
N ALA A 18 -0.47 -9.92 -1.51
CA ALA A 18 -0.69 -8.80 -0.59
C ALA A 18 -0.46 -9.20 0.88
N SER A 19 -0.95 -10.36 1.31
CA SER A 19 -0.67 -10.88 2.64
C SER A 19 0.82 -11.14 2.85
N ALA A 20 1.52 -11.71 1.86
CA ALA A 20 2.95 -11.97 1.94
C ALA A 20 3.77 -10.67 2.03
N LEU A 21 3.41 -9.65 1.24
CA LEU A 21 4.07 -8.35 1.31
C LEU A 21 3.83 -7.66 2.64
N ALA A 22 2.60 -7.68 3.15
CA ALA A 22 2.28 -7.11 4.46
C ALA A 22 3.09 -7.77 5.59
N ALA A 23 3.24 -9.10 5.55
CA ALA A 23 4.09 -9.82 6.50
C ALA A 23 5.57 -9.40 6.41
N ALA A 24 6.13 -9.32 5.21
CA ALA A 24 7.51 -8.89 4.99
C ALA A 24 7.79 -7.44 5.44
N LEU A 25 6.79 -6.56 5.36
CA LEU A 25 6.87 -5.19 5.88
C LEU A 25 6.84 -5.17 7.42
N GLN A 26 5.98 -6.00 8.03
CA GLN A 26 5.88 -6.12 9.49
C GLN A 26 7.16 -6.70 10.12
N GLU A 27 7.79 -7.68 9.48
CA GLU A 27 9.10 -8.21 9.89
C GLU A 27 10.19 -7.13 9.93
N ARG A 28 10.01 -6.04 9.18
CA ARG A 28 10.92 -4.88 9.12
C ARG A 28 10.54 -3.76 10.08
N GLY A 29 9.57 -3.99 10.97
CA GLY A 29 9.10 -2.99 11.95
C GLY A 29 8.17 -1.93 11.36
N LEU A 30 7.68 -2.11 10.13
CA LEU A 30 6.70 -1.23 9.52
C LEU A 30 5.29 -1.74 9.82
N ALA A 31 4.36 -0.80 9.99
CA ALA A 31 2.96 -1.16 10.08
C ALA A 31 2.37 -1.28 8.67
N ALA A 32 1.76 -2.42 8.36
CA ALA A 32 1.20 -2.71 7.03
C ALA A 32 -0.21 -3.28 7.13
N THR A 33 -1.09 -2.83 6.25
CA THR A 33 -2.50 -3.27 6.17
C THR A 33 -2.85 -3.69 4.76
N VAL A 34 -3.52 -4.84 4.62
CA VAL A 34 -4.06 -5.30 3.33
C VAL A 34 -5.48 -4.78 3.18
N ARG A 35 -5.75 -4.11 2.07
CA ARG A 35 -7.06 -3.62 1.66
C ARG A 35 -7.56 -4.48 0.49
N ARG A 36 -8.83 -4.30 0.12
CA ARG A 36 -9.43 -5.00 -1.03
C ARG A 36 -8.66 -4.70 -2.32
N GLN A 37 -8.74 -5.62 -3.28
CA GLN A 37 -8.13 -5.49 -4.61
C GLN A 37 -6.60 -5.55 -4.59
N GLY A 38 -6.01 -6.30 -3.65
CA GLY A 38 -4.57 -6.48 -3.54
C GLY A 38 -3.80 -5.21 -3.20
N VAL A 39 -4.44 -4.22 -2.58
CA VAL A 39 -3.81 -2.98 -2.14
C VAL A 39 -3.17 -3.20 -0.77
N VAL A 40 -1.94 -2.73 -0.58
CA VAL A 40 -1.22 -2.76 0.69
C VAL A 40 -0.84 -1.32 1.05
N GLY A 41 -1.31 -0.86 2.21
CA GLY A 41 -0.89 0.40 2.80
C GLY A 41 0.19 0.14 3.84
N ALA A 42 1.30 0.86 3.78
CA ALA A 42 2.45 0.75 4.67
C ALA A 42 2.82 2.12 5.24
N PHE A 43 3.20 2.17 6.52
CA PHE A 43 3.72 3.37 7.15
C PHE A 43 4.75 3.03 8.23
N ASN A 44 5.61 4.00 8.52
CA ASN A 44 6.61 3.88 9.58
C ASN A 44 6.05 4.45 10.91
N PRO A 45 5.80 3.63 11.94
CA PRO A 45 5.29 4.10 13.22
C PRO A 45 6.31 4.97 13.97
N GLU A 46 7.61 4.70 13.83
CA GLU A 46 8.67 5.47 14.49
C GLU A 46 8.77 6.89 13.94
N GLY A 47 8.44 7.09 12.65
CA GLY A 47 8.37 8.41 12.02
C GLY A 47 7.18 9.26 12.47
N ALA A 48 6.18 8.67 13.15
CA ALA A 48 5.03 9.40 13.68
C ALA A 48 5.31 10.03 15.07
N SER A 49 6.37 9.60 15.76
CA SER A 49 6.73 10.06 17.11
C SER A 49 7.23 11.53 17.17
N GLY A 50 7.26 12.24 16.05
CA GLY A 50 7.65 13.66 15.98
C GLY A 50 6.52 14.68 16.16
N VAL A 51 5.26 14.26 16.20
CA VAL A 51 4.12 15.20 16.34
C VAL A 51 3.23 14.74 17.48
N GLY A 52 3.20 15.51 18.57
CA GLY A 52 2.42 15.20 19.77
C GLY A 52 0.95 14.90 19.46
N GLY A 53 0.52 13.69 19.80
CA GLY A 53 -0.87 13.26 19.71
C GLY A 53 -0.98 11.82 20.21
N GLY A 54 -1.32 11.67 21.49
CA GLY A 54 -1.34 10.39 22.19
C GLY A 54 -2.21 9.33 21.53
N ALA A 55 -1.94 8.07 21.89
CA ALA A 55 -2.84 6.95 21.69
C ALA A 55 -4.22 7.31 22.24
N GLY A 56 -5.10 7.80 21.37
CA GLY A 56 -6.49 8.04 21.69
C GLY A 56 -7.21 6.70 21.66
N ASP A 57 -7.55 6.19 22.84
CA ASP A 57 -8.57 5.16 23.04
C ASP A 57 -9.81 5.50 22.19
N CYS A 58 -10.07 4.74 21.13
CA CYS A 58 -11.23 4.94 20.26
C CYS A 58 -12.13 3.71 20.34
N ALA A 59 -13.07 3.74 21.29
CA ALA A 59 -14.22 2.86 21.32
C ALA A 59 -15.29 3.41 20.35
N GLY A 60 -15.39 2.84 19.16
CA GLY A 60 -16.45 3.14 18.20
C GLY A 60 -16.09 2.74 16.78
N ASP A 61 -17.10 2.38 15.98
CA ASP A 61 -17.05 1.88 14.60
C ASP A 61 -16.44 2.87 13.57
N GLU A 62 -15.80 3.94 14.04
CA GLU A 62 -15.15 4.99 13.25
C GLU A 62 -13.61 4.90 13.31
N CYS A 63 -13.06 3.71 13.57
CA CYS A 63 -11.66 3.38 13.27
C CYS A 63 -11.40 3.29 11.76
N ARG A 64 -11.82 4.30 10.99
CA ARG A 64 -11.40 4.48 9.60
C ARG A 64 -9.96 5.02 9.59
N GLN A 65 -9.03 4.17 10.03
CA GLN A 65 -7.62 4.10 9.64
C GLN A 65 -6.97 5.44 9.28
N GLY A 66 -7.02 6.41 10.20
CA GLY A 66 -6.22 7.61 10.10
C GLY A 66 -4.78 7.28 10.44
N PHE A 67 -3.99 6.86 9.46
CA PHE A 67 -2.54 6.86 9.60
C PHE A 67 -2.11 8.31 9.88
N GLY A 68 -1.32 8.52 10.94
CA GLY A 68 -0.85 9.85 11.36
C GLY A 68 -0.04 10.58 10.27
N PRO A 69 0.44 11.81 10.53
CA PRO A 69 1.10 12.66 9.52
C PRO A 69 2.46 12.14 9.03
N GLY A 70 2.90 10.95 9.45
CA GLY A 70 4.11 10.31 8.97
C GLY A 70 4.02 9.89 7.50
N LEU A 71 5.18 9.69 6.88
CA LEU A 71 5.27 9.20 5.50
C LEU A 71 4.53 7.86 5.38
N ARG A 72 3.61 7.77 4.42
CA ARG A 72 2.77 6.60 4.14
C ARG A 72 2.90 6.24 2.67
N GLN A 73 2.99 4.95 2.36
CA GLN A 73 3.04 4.45 1.00
C GLN A 73 1.92 3.45 0.75
N GLU A 74 1.25 3.60 -0.38
CA GLU A 74 0.26 2.65 -0.86
C GLU A 74 0.80 1.97 -2.13
N VAL A 75 0.72 0.64 -2.16
CA VAL A 75 1.06 -0.16 -3.32
C VAL A 75 -0.10 -1.08 -3.69
N ARG A 76 -0.21 -1.42 -4.97
CA ARG A 76 -1.26 -2.29 -5.51
C ARG A 76 -0.67 -3.46 -6.25
N CYS A 77 -1.20 -4.65 -6.00
CA CYS A 77 -0.97 -5.83 -6.83
C CYS A 77 -1.98 -5.84 -7.97
N ALA A 78 -1.50 -5.71 -9.21
CA ALA A 78 -2.36 -5.75 -10.40
C ALA A 78 -1.68 -6.55 -11.53
N GLU A 79 -2.48 -7.07 -12.45
CA GLU A 79 -1.96 -7.69 -13.66
C GLU A 79 -1.51 -6.62 -14.65
N ARG A 80 -0.33 -6.81 -15.24
CA ARG A 80 0.09 -6.05 -16.42
C ARG A 80 -0.61 -6.57 -17.68
N PRO A 81 -0.67 -5.75 -18.75
CA PRO A 81 -0.91 -6.27 -20.09
C PRO A 81 0.06 -7.43 -20.37
N GLY A 82 -0.47 -8.64 -20.54
CA GLY A 82 0.33 -9.88 -20.62
C GLY A 82 0.14 -10.87 -19.46
N GLY A 83 -0.68 -10.53 -18.45
CA GLY A 83 -1.14 -11.47 -17.41
C GLY A 83 -0.17 -11.69 -16.24
N ALA A 84 1.00 -11.07 -16.25
CA ALA A 84 1.92 -11.12 -15.12
C ALA A 84 1.47 -10.19 -13.99
N LEU A 85 1.43 -10.69 -12.76
CA LEU A 85 1.16 -9.87 -11.57
C LEU A 85 2.36 -9.01 -11.20
N TRP A 86 2.11 -7.74 -10.90
CA TRP A 86 3.11 -6.73 -10.56
C TRP A 86 2.64 -5.89 -9.36
N TRP A 87 3.62 -5.41 -8.61
CA TRP A 87 3.46 -4.33 -7.65
C TRP A 87 3.58 -2.99 -8.36
N PHE A 88 2.69 -2.08 -7.99
CA PHE A 88 2.69 -0.69 -8.44
C PHE A 88 2.63 0.24 -7.24
N TRP A 89 3.39 1.33 -7.26
CA TRP A 89 3.10 2.49 -6.40
C TRP A 89 1.76 3.09 -6.79
N VAL A 90 1.02 3.55 -5.79
CA VAL A 90 -0.25 4.23 -5.98
C VAL A 90 -0.06 5.71 -5.66
N TRP A 91 -0.15 6.54 -6.68
CA TRP A 91 -0.06 8.00 -6.58
C TRP A 91 -1.46 8.61 -6.74
N TRP A 92 -1.81 9.52 -5.84
CA TRP A 92 -3.12 10.18 -5.80
C TRP A 92 -3.03 11.65 -6.25
N ASP A 93 -2.09 11.97 -7.14
CA ASP A 93 -1.83 13.30 -7.69
C ASP A 93 -2.68 13.58 -8.94
N GLY A 94 -4.00 13.48 -8.78
CA GLY A 94 -4.96 13.75 -9.86
C GLY A 94 -6.11 14.65 -9.41
N PRO A 95 -6.80 15.31 -10.37
CA PRO A 95 -8.10 15.93 -10.10
C PRO A 95 -9.05 14.94 -9.43
N ALA A 96 -9.93 15.43 -8.56
CA ALA A 96 -10.91 14.59 -7.89
C ALA A 96 -11.71 13.78 -8.92
N GLY A 97 -11.63 12.45 -8.82
CA GLY A 97 -12.33 11.52 -9.71
C GLY A 97 -11.49 10.90 -10.83
N SER A 98 -10.24 11.30 -11.03
CA SER A 98 -9.36 10.70 -12.07
C SER A 98 -8.83 9.31 -11.73
N GLY A 99 -9.04 8.84 -10.50
CA GLY A 99 -8.41 7.61 -10.00
C GLY A 99 -6.91 7.80 -9.73
N PRO A 100 -6.24 6.79 -9.14
CA PRO A 100 -4.82 6.89 -8.86
C PRO A 100 -3.97 6.55 -10.09
N ASP A 101 -2.82 7.20 -10.21
CA ASP A 101 -1.76 6.79 -11.12
C ASP A 101 -0.97 5.62 -10.54
N LEU A 102 -0.63 4.67 -11.41
CA LEU A 102 0.07 3.44 -11.03
C LEU A 102 1.46 3.41 -11.65
N GLU A 103 2.48 3.59 -10.81
CA GLU A 103 3.88 3.50 -11.25
C GLU A 103 4.44 2.10 -10.97
N PRO A 104 5.06 1.41 -11.94
CA PRO A 104 5.60 0.07 -11.73
C PRO A 104 6.70 0.01 -10.67
N LEU A 105 6.56 -0.90 -9.70
CA LEU A 105 7.56 -1.16 -8.67
C LEU A 105 8.43 -2.38 -9.03
N CYS A 106 7.84 -3.58 -9.04
CA CYS A 106 8.50 -4.84 -9.39
C CYS A 106 7.48 -5.96 -9.65
N PRO A 107 7.88 -7.12 -10.19
CA PRO A 107 7.03 -8.31 -10.28
C PRO A 107 6.47 -8.76 -8.91
N ALA A 108 5.24 -9.28 -8.88
CA ALA A 108 4.56 -9.62 -7.63
C ALA A 108 5.22 -10.77 -6.84
N GLY A 109 6.01 -11.62 -7.52
CA GLY A 109 6.80 -12.67 -6.88
C GLY A 109 8.01 -12.15 -6.10
N GLU A 110 8.45 -10.91 -6.36
CA GLU A 110 9.63 -10.31 -5.72
C GLU A 110 9.25 -9.59 -4.42
N ILE A 111 8.65 -10.32 -3.48
CA ILE A 111 8.10 -9.77 -2.22
C ILE A 111 9.16 -9.02 -1.41
N GLN A 112 10.36 -9.58 -1.26
CA GLN A 112 11.42 -8.96 -0.47
C GLN A 112 11.95 -7.68 -1.11
N THR A 113 12.10 -7.68 -2.44
CA THR A 113 12.50 -6.47 -3.19
C THR A 113 11.44 -5.37 -3.09
N ALA A 114 10.16 -5.71 -3.15
CA ALA A 114 9.08 -4.77 -2.90
C ALA A 114 9.17 -4.19 -1.47
N ALA A 115 9.30 -5.05 -0.46
CA ALA A 115 9.39 -4.66 0.93
C ALA A 115 10.61 -3.75 1.21
N GLU A 116 11.77 -4.04 0.60
CA GLU A 116 12.99 -3.23 0.71
C GLU A 116 12.80 -1.83 0.16
N ARG A 117 12.23 -1.71 -1.04
CA ARG A 117 12.00 -0.42 -1.68
C ARG A 117 10.97 0.41 -0.92
N ILE A 118 9.89 -0.22 -0.42
CA ILE A 118 8.89 0.43 0.44
C ILE A 118 9.54 0.92 1.73
N ALA A 119 10.32 0.06 2.40
CA ALA A 119 11.01 0.44 3.63
C ALA A 119 12.01 1.59 3.40
N ALA A 120 12.76 1.56 2.30
CA ALA A 120 13.71 2.63 1.96
C ALA A 120 13.00 3.97 1.79
N VAL A 121 11.84 4.01 1.10
CA VAL A 121 11.04 5.24 0.99
C VAL A 121 10.56 5.68 2.36
N LEU A 122 9.98 4.78 3.15
CA LEU A 122 9.41 5.08 4.48
C LEU A 122 10.46 5.44 5.54
N ALA A 123 11.74 5.12 5.32
CA ALA A 123 12.85 5.50 6.18
C ALA A 123 13.37 6.92 5.90
N VAL A 124 13.04 7.52 4.76
CA VAL A 124 13.35 8.93 4.49
C VAL A 124 12.49 9.80 5.42
N SER A 125 13.08 10.25 6.53
CA SER A 125 12.45 11.25 7.38
C SER A 125 12.38 12.56 6.59
N PRO A 126 11.22 13.24 6.50
CA PRO A 126 11.21 14.62 6.04
C PRO A 126 12.06 15.42 7.03
N SER A 127 13.19 15.94 6.54
CA SER A 127 14.08 16.83 7.30
C SER A 127 13.45 18.20 7.49
#